data_AF-A0A834DHA3-F1
#
_entry.id   AF-A0A834DHA3-F1
#
_cell.length_a   1.000
_cell.length_b   1.000
_cell.length_c   1.000
_cell.angle_alpha   90.00
_cell.angle_beta   90.00
_cell.angle_gamma   90.00
#
_symmetry.space_group_name_H-M   'P 1'
#
loop_
_entity.id
_entity.type
_entity.pdbx_description
1 polymer ?
#
loop_
_entity_poly.entity_id
_entity_poly.type
_entity_poly.pdbx_seq_one_letter_code
_entity_poly.pdbx_strand_id
1 'polypeptide(L)'
;MAMNLDDDVPLILTLDEGGSGPLAPSNGLGEEELPSRNGGSCAVHDLRDPSLSSEGEGFPSSPPGHNWEMNYQEAAIYLQEGENNDKFFTHPKNAKALAAYLFAHNHLFYLMELSTALLLLLLSLCEAPAVPALRLGIYVHATLELLALMVVVFELCMKLRWLGLHTFIRHRRTMVKTSVLAVQFVEAIVVLVRQASHVRVTRALRCIFLVDCRYCGGVRRNLRQIFQSLPPFMDILLLLLFFMIIFAILGFYLFSPNPSDPYFSTLESSIVSLFVLLTTANFPDVMMPSYSRNPWSCVFFIVYLSIELYFIMNLLLAVVFDTFNDIEKRKFKSLLLHKRTAIQHAYRLLISQRRPAGISYRQFEGLMRFYKPRMSAGERYLTFKALNQSNTPLLSLKDFYDIYEVAALKWKAKRNREHWFDELPRTAFLIFKGINILVKSKAFQYFMWNSTRV
;
A
#
# COMPACT_ATOMS: atom_id res chain seq x y z
N MET A 1 -4.32 -0.70 24.95
CA MET A 1 -5.04 -1.47 23.90
C MET A 1 -4.00 -1.93 22.89
N ALA A 2 -3.38 -3.08 23.14
CA ALA A 2 -2.25 -3.56 22.34
C ALA A 2 -2.72 -4.00 20.95
N MET A 3 -2.15 -3.37 19.92
CA MET A 3 -2.42 -3.66 18.52
C MET A 3 -1.52 -4.85 18.13
N ASN A 4 -2.08 -6.07 18.10
CA ASN A 4 -1.32 -7.25 17.68
C ASN A 4 -0.82 -7.08 16.24
N LEU A 5 0.50 -7.11 16.07
CA LEU A 5 1.20 -7.10 14.78
C LEU A 5 1.00 -8.40 13.96
N ASP A 6 0.35 -9.41 14.53
CA ASP A 6 0.22 -10.76 13.95
C ASP A 6 -0.60 -10.86 12.65
N ASP A 7 -1.35 -9.81 12.27
CA ASP A 7 -2.24 -9.93 11.12
C ASP A 7 -1.51 -9.89 9.76
N ASP A 8 -0.24 -9.46 9.68
CA ASP A 8 0.46 -9.19 8.41
C ASP A 8 1.86 -9.83 8.30
N VAL A 9 2.20 -10.78 9.18
CA VAL A 9 3.51 -11.45 9.18
C VAL A 9 3.34 -12.92 8.78
N PRO A 10 3.95 -13.41 7.68
CA PRO A 10 4.04 -14.85 7.45
C PRO A 10 4.80 -15.49 8.63
N LEU A 11 4.30 -16.62 9.13
CA LEU A 11 4.71 -17.37 10.34
C LEU A 11 6.21 -17.70 10.49
N ILE A 12 7.04 -17.30 9.53
CA ILE A 12 8.48 -17.52 9.47
C ILE A 12 9.24 -16.49 10.33
N LEU A 13 8.68 -15.30 10.57
CA LEU A 13 9.36 -14.25 11.34
C LEU A 13 9.18 -14.35 12.86
N THR A 14 8.33 -15.25 13.37
CA THR A 14 8.12 -15.43 14.82
C THR A 14 9.03 -16.48 15.45
N LEU A 15 9.89 -17.14 14.65
CA LEU A 15 10.75 -18.23 15.12
C LEU A 15 12.18 -17.82 15.49
N ASP A 16 12.59 -16.57 15.25
CA ASP A 16 13.99 -16.15 15.42
C ASP A 16 14.26 -15.19 16.59
N GLU A 17 13.24 -14.87 17.42
CA GLU A 17 13.40 -14.01 18.61
C GLU A 17 12.87 -14.68 19.90
N GLY A 18 13.12 -15.98 20.04
CA GLY A 18 12.75 -16.78 21.20
C GLY A 18 13.96 -17.32 21.96
N GLY A 19 14.84 -16.46 22.46
CA GLY A 19 15.87 -16.91 23.41
C GLY A 19 17.08 -16.00 23.56
N SER A 20 17.01 -15.05 24.49
CA SER A 20 18.17 -14.66 25.32
C SER A 20 17.75 -13.64 26.38
N GLY A 21 17.80 -14.05 27.65
CA GLY A 21 17.82 -13.13 28.80
C GLY A 21 19.19 -12.45 28.96
N PRO A 22 19.29 -11.42 29.81
CA PRO A 22 20.34 -10.41 29.73
C PRO A 22 21.62 -10.81 30.47
N LEU A 23 22.78 -10.50 29.90
CA LEU A 23 24.07 -10.50 30.61
C LEU A 23 24.86 -9.23 30.27
N ALA A 24 25.40 -8.62 31.33
CA ALA A 24 26.08 -7.33 31.41
C ALA A 24 27.52 -7.37 30.83
N PRO A 25 28.19 -6.21 30.67
CA PRO A 25 29.30 -6.03 29.72
C PRO A 25 30.69 -6.22 30.35
N SER A 26 31.68 -6.61 29.54
CA SER A 26 33.10 -6.49 29.88
C SER A 26 33.97 -6.07 28.69
N ASN A 27 34.82 -5.08 28.97
CA ASN A 27 35.77 -4.37 28.11
C ASN A 27 36.96 -5.20 27.58
N GLY A 28 37.62 -4.68 26.52
CA GLY A 28 39.05 -4.82 26.21
C GLY A 28 39.32 -5.33 24.77
N LEU A 29 39.72 -4.50 23.79
CA LEU A 29 41.06 -3.97 23.42
C LEU A 29 42.05 -5.01 22.80
N GLY A 30 42.59 -4.66 21.61
CA GLY A 30 43.79 -5.23 20.94
C GLY A 30 43.51 -5.90 19.57
N GLU A 31 43.77 -5.23 18.44
CA GLU A 31 45.00 -5.25 17.59
C GLU A 31 45.28 -6.61 16.92
N GLU A 32 45.03 -6.70 15.60
CA GLU A 32 45.99 -6.76 14.48
C GLU A 32 46.68 -8.12 14.29
N GLU A 33 46.46 -8.75 13.11
CA GLU A 33 47.50 -9.27 12.21
C GLU A 33 46.91 -10.24 11.14
N LEU A 34 47.24 -9.97 9.88
CA LEU A 34 47.20 -10.92 8.76
C LEU A 34 48.62 -11.50 8.60
N PRO A 35 48.77 -12.80 8.30
CA PRO A 35 49.39 -13.11 7.00
C PRO A 35 48.94 -14.42 6.31
N SER A 36 48.87 -14.33 4.97
CA SER A 36 49.44 -15.23 3.95
C SER A 36 49.39 -16.79 4.06
N ARG A 37 48.66 -17.37 3.11
CA ARG A 37 49.05 -18.42 2.11
C ARG A 37 49.09 -19.91 2.49
N ASN A 38 48.54 -20.68 1.51
CA ASN A 38 48.63 -22.12 1.19
C ASN A 38 47.57 -23.10 1.73
N GLY A 39 46.70 -23.51 0.80
CA GLY A 39 46.52 -24.91 0.38
C GLY A 39 46.21 -25.96 1.44
N GLY A 40 44.93 -26.32 1.54
CA GLY A 40 44.49 -27.51 2.26
C GLY A 40 43.04 -27.85 1.93
N SER A 41 42.85 -28.97 1.24
CA SER A 41 41.55 -29.63 1.05
C SER A 41 40.93 -29.97 2.40
N CYS A 42 39.65 -29.67 2.62
CA CYS A 42 38.87 -30.34 3.66
C CYS A 42 37.37 -30.41 3.38
N ALA A 43 36.85 -31.57 3.75
CA ALA A 43 35.53 -32.13 3.57
C ALA A 43 34.36 -31.24 4.04
N VAL A 44 33.27 -31.33 3.27
CA VAL A 44 31.93 -30.88 3.66
C VAL A 44 31.43 -31.81 4.77
N HIS A 45 31.27 -31.27 5.98
CA HIS A 45 30.56 -31.93 7.06
C HIS A 45 29.06 -31.67 6.91
N ASP A 46 28.29 -32.76 6.76
CA ASP A 46 26.83 -32.80 6.86
C ASP A 46 26.38 -32.26 8.23
N LEU A 47 25.53 -31.24 8.22
CA LEU A 47 24.74 -30.81 9.37
C LEU A 47 23.29 -31.24 9.17
N ARG A 48 22.90 -32.12 10.08
CA ARG A 48 21.65 -32.83 10.27
C ARG A 48 20.52 -31.84 10.60
N ASP A 49 19.46 -31.81 9.79
CA ASP A 49 18.20 -31.15 10.14
C ASP A 49 17.46 -31.92 11.26
N PRO A 50 16.85 -31.23 12.25
CA PRO A 50 16.02 -31.87 13.26
C PRO A 50 14.64 -32.25 12.69
N SER A 51 14.28 -33.50 12.92
CA SER A 51 12.99 -34.12 12.59
C SER A 51 11.83 -33.44 13.33
N LEU A 52 10.92 -32.83 12.57
CA LEU A 52 9.56 -32.50 13.04
C LEU A 52 8.59 -33.59 12.58
N SER A 53 7.91 -34.13 13.58
CA SER A 53 6.96 -35.23 13.59
C SER A 53 5.86 -35.15 12.53
N SER A 54 5.69 -36.26 11.82
CA SER A 54 4.56 -36.56 10.96
C SER A 54 3.30 -36.78 11.82
N GLU A 55 2.37 -35.83 11.78
CA GLU A 55 0.95 -36.14 11.93
C GLU A 55 0.33 -36.24 10.54
N GLY A 56 -0.29 -37.38 10.29
CA GLY A 56 -0.76 -37.79 8.98
C GLY A 56 -2.01 -37.04 8.53
N GLU A 57 -1.91 -36.35 7.41
CA GLU A 57 -3.03 -36.14 6.50
C GLU A 57 -2.76 -36.92 5.21
N GLY A 58 -3.43 -38.07 5.07
CA GLY A 58 -3.43 -38.83 3.83
C GLY A 58 -4.18 -38.07 2.73
N PHE A 59 -3.48 -37.69 1.67
CA PHE A 59 -4.10 -37.15 0.46
C PHE A 59 -4.45 -38.28 -0.52
N PRO A 60 -5.63 -38.24 -1.17
CA PRO A 60 -6.04 -39.28 -2.10
C PRO A 60 -5.14 -39.29 -3.33
N SER A 61 -4.61 -40.48 -3.64
CA SER A 61 -3.93 -40.79 -4.90
C SER A 61 -4.80 -40.38 -6.10
N SER A 62 -4.28 -39.48 -6.93
CA SER A 62 -4.97 -39.07 -8.16
C SER A 62 -4.84 -40.15 -9.26
N PRO A 63 -5.88 -40.36 -10.10
CA PRO A 63 -5.86 -41.39 -11.14
C PRO A 63 -4.92 -41.02 -12.32
N PRO A 64 -4.58 -41.97 -13.20
CA PRO A 64 -3.64 -41.78 -14.30
C PRO A 64 -4.25 -40.94 -15.42
N GLY A 65 -4.10 -39.62 -15.30
CA GLY A 65 -4.54 -38.61 -16.26
C GLY A 65 -4.28 -37.23 -15.70
N HIS A 66 -3.00 -36.90 -15.47
CA HIS A 66 -2.57 -35.66 -14.84
C HIS A 66 -3.01 -34.45 -15.69
N ASN A 67 -4.10 -33.78 -15.32
CA ASN A 67 -4.66 -32.67 -16.08
C ASN A 67 -3.84 -31.40 -15.81
N TRP A 68 -2.72 -31.27 -16.51
CA TRP A 68 -1.78 -30.14 -16.42
C TRP A 68 -2.46 -28.77 -16.52
N GLU A 69 -3.62 -28.67 -17.16
CA GLU A 69 -4.38 -27.42 -17.29
C GLU A 69 -4.83 -26.88 -15.92
N MET A 70 -5.25 -27.76 -15.01
CA MET A 70 -5.59 -27.37 -13.63
C MET A 70 -4.37 -26.85 -12.88
N ASN A 71 -3.22 -27.51 -13.02
CA ASN A 71 -1.97 -27.07 -12.38
C ASN A 71 -1.52 -25.70 -12.92
N TYR A 72 -1.71 -25.44 -14.22
CA TYR A 72 -1.39 -24.13 -14.81
C TYR A 72 -2.31 -23.03 -14.28
N GLN A 73 -3.60 -23.33 -14.15
CA GLN A 73 -4.56 -22.38 -13.59
C GLN A 73 -4.27 -22.10 -12.11
N GLU A 74 -3.99 -23.14 -11.32
CA GLU A 74 -3.65 -23.01 -9.90
C GLU A 74 -2.35 -22.23 -9.70
N ALA A 75 -1.29 -22.54 -10.45
CA ALA A 75 -0.04 -21.81 -10.41
C ALA A 75 -0.21 -20.33 -10.80
N ALA A 76 -1.06 -20.04 -11.80
CA ALA A 76 -1.39 -18.67 -12.17
C ALA A 76 -2.13 -17.92 -11.05
N ILE A 77 -3.03 -18.59 -10.32
CA ILE A 77 -3.72 -18.02 -9.16
C ILE A 77 -2.72 -17.71 -8.04
N TYR A 78 -1.78 -18.62 -7.72
CA TYR A 78 -0.74 -18.32 -6.73
C TYR A 78 0.09 -17.07 -7.08
N LEU A 79 0.47 -16.92 -8.35
CA LEU A 79 1.18 -15.73 -8.82
C LEU A 79 0.34 -14.46 -8.69
N GLN A 80 -0.97 -14.53 -8.99
CA GLN A 80 -1.90 -13.42 -8.82
C GLN A 80 -2.12 -13.07 -7.33
N GLU A 81 -2.29 -14.07 -6.46
CA GLU A 81 -2.43 -13.88 -5.01
C GLU A 81 -1.17 -13.21 -4.43
N GLY A 82 0.02 -13.66 -4.85
CA GLY A 82 1.30 -13.06 -4.47
C GLY A 82 1.47 -11.62 -4.97
N GLU A 83 1.01 -11.30 -6.19
CA GLU A 83 1.03 -9.92 -6.72
C GLU A 83 0.06 -9.01 -5.94
N ASN A 84 -1.10 -9.54 -5.56
CA ASN A 84 -2.16 -8.81 -4.89
C ASN A 84 -1.94 -8.66 -3.38
N ASN A 85 -1.02 -9.45 -2.81
CA ASN A 85 -0.81 -9.61 -1.39
C ASN A 85 -2.05 -10.17 -0.67
N ASP A 86 -2.63 -11.22 -1.26
CA ASP A 86 -3.73 -11.99 -0.69
C ASP A 86 -3.19 -13.18 0.11
N LYS A 87 -3.81 -13.48 1.27
CA LYS A 87 -3.32 -14.55 2.15
C LYS A 87 -3.59 -15.93 1.52
N PHE A 88 -2.59 -16.81 1.48
CA PHE A 88 -2.72 -18.15 0.85
C PHE A 88 -3.68 -19.12 1.56
N PHE A 89 -4.16 -18.83 2.77
CA PHE A 89 -5.11 -19.74 3.44
C PHE A 89 -6.49 -19.77 2.75
N THR A 90 -6.83 -18.74 1.96
CA THR A 90 -8.08 -18.66 1.19
C THR A 90 -7.96 -19.21 -0.23
N HIS A 91 -6.84 -19.89 -0.53
CA HIS A 91 -6.57 -20.43 -1.86
C HIS A 91 -7.65 -21.45 -2.29
N PRO A 92 -8.21 -21.34 -3.51
CA PRO A 92 -9.32 -22.18 -3.95
C PRO A 92 -8.89 -23.63 -4.24
N LYS A 93 -9.12 -24.56 -3.30
CA LYS A 93 -8.83 -26.00 -3.48
C LYS A 93 -9.89 -26.79 -4.26
N ASN A 94 -11.14 -26.34 -4.22
CA ASN A 94 -12.30 -27.06 -4.79
C ASN A 94 -12.85 -26.32 -6.03
N ALA A 95 -13.44 -27.03 -6.98
CA ALA A 95 -14.05 -26.43 -8.18
C ALA A 95 -15.11 -25.36 -7.86
N LYS A 96 -15.91 -25.56 -6.81
CA LYS A 96 -16.89 -24.57 -6.32
C LYS A 96 -16.22 -23.29 -5.78
N ALA A 97 -15.10 -23.46 -5.06
CA ALA A 97 -14.33 -22.34 -4.52
C ALA A 97 -13.59 -21.59 -5.65
N LEU A 98 -13.09 -22.32 -6.65
CA LEU A 98 -12.49 -21.75 -7.85
C LEU A 98 -13.48 -20.90 -8.64
N ALA A 99 -14.70 -21.39 -8.87
CA ALA A 99 -15.74 -20.61 -9.54
C ALA A 99 -16.10 -19.34 -8.76
N ALA A 100 -16.19 -19.42 -7.43
CA ALA A 100 -16.42 -18.25 -6.57
C ALA A 100 -15.25 -17.25 -6.61
N TYR A 101 -14.01 -17.75 -6.58
CA TYR A 101 -12.80 -16.93 -6.69
C TYR A 101 -12.76 -16.18 -8.03
N LEU A 102 -12.96 -16.88 -9.16
CA LEU A 102 -12.97 -16.28 -10.50
C LEU A 102 -14.07 -15.24 -10.68
N PHE A 103 -15.25 -15.49 -10.08
CA PHE A 103 -16.35 -14.52 -10.10
C PHE A 103 -15.99 -13.24 -9.33
N ALA A 104 -15.45 -13.39 -8.10
CA ALA A 104 -15.06 -12.27 -7.26
C ALA A 104 -13.85 -11.48 -7.82
N HIS A 105 -12.96 -12.14 -8.56
CA HIS A 105 -11.76 -11.53 -9.13
C HIS A 105 -11.94 -11.00 -10.56
N ASN A 106 -13.18 -10.86 -11.01
CA ASN A 106 -13.48 -10.30 -12.32
C ASN A 106 -13.37 -8.76 -12.33
N HIS A 107 -12.87 -8.20 -13.44
CA HIS A 107 -12.77 -6.74 -13.62
C HIS A 107 -14.14 -6.05 -13.54
N LEU A 108 -15.22 -6.72 -13.98
CA LEU A 108 -16.58 -6.19 -13.84
C LEU A 108 -17.00 -6.05 -12.38
N PHE A 109 -16.62 -7.02 -11.54
CA PHE A 109 -16.90 -6.99 -10.11
C PHE A 109 -16.15 -5.83 -9.45
N TYR A 110 -14.86 -5.64 -9.78
CA TYR A 110 -14.09 -4.50 -9.27
C TYR A 110 -14.62 -3.14 -9.75
N LEU A 111 -15.12 -3.06 -10.99
CA LEU A 111 -15.71 -1.84 -11.52
C LEU A 111 -17.03 -1.51 -10.82
N MET A 112 -17.84 -2.53 -10.51
CA MET A 112 -19.08 -2.40 -9.75
C MET A 112 -18.82 -1.92 -8.31
N GLU A 113 -17.79 -2.45 -7.63
CA GLU A 113 -17.39 -1.97 -6.30
C GLU A 113 -17.01 -0.48 -6.33
N LEU A 114 -16.17 -0.11 -7.31
CA LEU A 114 -15.69 1.26 -7.44
C LEU A 114 -16.82 2.23 -7.79
N SER A 115 -17.70 1.86 -8.73
CA SER A 115 -18.81 2.72 -9.15
C SER A 115 -19.82 2.92 -8.04
N THR A 116 -20.14 1.87 -7.27
CA THR A 116 -21.06 1.93 -6.13
C THR A 116 -20.49 2.79 -5.01
N ALA A 117 -19.22 2.62 -4.66
CA ALA A 117 -18.55 3.44 -3.66
C ALA A 117 -18.50 4.92 -4.09
N LEU A 118 -18.14 5.19 -5.35
CA LEU A 118 -18.10 6.55 -5.88
C LEU A 118 -19.50 7.19 -5.90
N LEU A 119 -20.52 6.43 -6.28
CA LEU A 119 -21.92 6.87 -6.25
C LEU A 119 -22.35 7.27 -4.83
N LEU A 120 -22.05 6.44 -3.82
CA LEU A 120 -22.37 6.74 -2.41
C LEU A 120 -21.69 8.01 -1.88
N LEU A 121 -20.45 8.27 -2.32
CA LEU A 121 -19.73 9.50 -1.95
C LEU A 121 -20.33 10.71 -2.68
N LEU A 122 -20.56 10.61 -4.00
CA LEU A 122 -21.12 11.69 -4.81
C LEU A 122 -22.57 12.03 -4.42
N LEU A 123 -23.34 11.07 -3.91
CA LEU A 123 -24.69 11.31 -3.41
C LEU A 123 -24.72 12.37 -2.29
N SER A 124 -23.62 12.49 -1.52
CA SER A 124 -23.50 13.53 -0.50
C SER A 124 -23.57 14.97 -1.06
N LEU A 125 -23.31 15.18 -2.35
CA LEU A 125 -23.45 16.50 -2.99
C LEU A 125 -24.92 16.90 -3.19
N CYS A 126 -25.80 15.91 -3.30
CA CYS A 126 -27.24 16.05 -3.54
C CYS A 126 -28.06 16.04 -2.24
N GLU A 127 -27.48 15.53 -1.15
CA GLU A 127 -28.09 15.46 0.17
C GLU A 127 -27.87 16.76 0.97
N ALA A 128 -28.76 17.09 1.91
CA ALA A 128 -28.59 18.28 2.75
C ALA A 128 -27.31 18.22 3.61
N PRO A 129 -26.49 19.29 3.71
CA PRO A 129 -26.56 20.55 2.94
C PRO A 129 -26.08 20.37 1.48
N ALA A 130 -27.00 20.52 0.53
CA ALA A 130 -26.76 20.22 -0.88
C ALA A 130 -26.25 21.46 -1.62
N VAL A 131 -25.48 21.23 -2.69
CA VAL A 131 -25.21 22.27 -3.68
C VAL A 131 -26.55 22.69 -4.31
N PRO A 132 -26.92 23.99 -4.34
CA PRO A 132 -28.26 24.41 -4.75
C PRO A 132 -28.72 23.87 -6.11
N ALA A 133 -27.81 23.72 -7.07
CA ALA A 133 -28.09 23.20 -8.41
C ALA A 133 -28.33 21.68 -8.48
N LEU A 134 -27.86 20.91 -7.49
CA LEU A 134 -27.91 19.44 -7.47
C LEU A 134 -28.86 18.89 -6.40
N ARG A 135 -29.73 19.74 -5.85
CA ARG A 135 -30.63 19.35 -4.76
C ARG A 135 -31.69 18.37 -5.26
N LEU A 136 -31.64 17.14 -4.75
CA LEU A 136 -32.65 16.12 -5.02
C LEU A 136 -33.73 16.10 -3.93
N GLY A 137 -34.93 15.65 -4.30
CA GLY A 137 -36.00 15.34 -3.35
C GLY A 137 -35.57 14.28 -2.33
N ILE A 138 -36.16 14.32 -1.13
CA ILE A 138 -35.76 13.44 -0.01
C ILE A 138 -35.93 11.97 -0.36
N TYR A 139 -37.09 11.63 -0.93
CA TYR A 139 -37.35 10.30 -1.46
C TYR A 139 -36.33 9.85 -2.50
N VAL A 140 -35.92 10.72 -3.43
CA VAL A 140 -35.06 10.34 -4.56
C VAL A 140 -33.65 9.98 -4.08
N HIS A 141 -33.03 10.81 -3.24
CA HIS A 141 -31.70 10.46 -2.74
C HIS A 141 -31.74 9.29 -1.75
N ALA A 142 -32.79 9.16 -0.94
CA ALA A 142 -32.93 8.03 -0.02
C ALA A 142 -33.11 6.69 -0.75
N THR A 143 -33.85 6.65 -1.86
CA THR A 143 -33.99 5.42 -2.67
C THR A 143 -32.71 5.08 -3.43
N LEU A 144 -31.99 6.09 -3.95
CA LEU A 144 -30.67 5.89 -4.57
C LEU A 144 -29.64 5.37 -3.55
N GLU A 145 -29.64 5.90 -2.33
CA GLU A 145 -28.81 5.42 -1.23
C GLU A 145 -29.12 3.95 -0.93
N LEU A 146 -30.40 3.60 -0.75
CA LEU A 146 -30.83 2.23 -0.47
C LEU A 146 -30.43 1.26 -1.59
N LEU A 147 -30.60 1.68 -2.85
CA LEU A 147 -30.21 0.87 -4.00
C LEU A 147 -28.70 0.62 -4.03
N ALA A 148 -27.88 1.64 -3.78
CA ALA A 148 -26.44 1.50 -3.70
C ALA A 148 -26.00 0.60 -2.53
N LEU A 149 -26.63 0.74 -1.35
CA LEU A 149 -26.35 -0.13 -0.20
C LEU A 149 -26.73 -1.59 -0.48
N MET A 150 -27.80 -1.86 -1.24
CA MET A 150 -28.16 -3.21 -1.67
C MET A 150 -27.11 -3.84 -2.60
N VAL A 151 -26.45 -3.05 -3.45
CA VAL A 151 -25.32 -3.53 -4.24
C VAL A 151 -24.13 -3.90 -3.33
N VAL A 152 -23.87 -3.10 -2.28
CA VAL A 152 -22.83 -3.44 -1.29
C VAL A 152 -23.18 -4.71 -0.49
N VAL A 153 -24.45 -4.95 -0.17
CA VAL A 153 -24.91 -6.22 0.42
C VAL A 153 -24.58 -7.38 -0.52
N PHE A 154 -24.90 -7.25 -1.80
CA PHE A 154 -24.58 -8.27 -2.81
C PHE A 154 -23.07 -8.56 -2.91
N GLU A 155 -22.22 -7.53 -2.88
CA GLU A 155 -20.76 -7.69 -2.84
C GLU A 155 -20.30 -8.52 -1.63
N LEU A 156 -20.80 -8.19 -0.44
CA LEU A 156 -20.43 -8.88 0.80
C LEU A 156 -20.91 -10.33 0.80
N CYS A 157 -22.10 -10.61 0.27
CA CYS A 157 -22.60 -11.98 0.10
C CYS A 157 -21.70 -12.80 -0.83
N MET A 158 -21.22 -12.20 -1.92
CA MET A 158 -20.30 -12.87 -2.85
C MET A 158 -18.93 -13.12 -2.21
N LYS A 159 -18.40 -12.16 -1.45
CA LYS A 159 -17.18 -12.35 -0.65
C LYS A 159 -17.33 -13.43 0.42
N LEU A 160 -18.49 -13.49 1.09
CA LEU A 160 -18.82 -14.53 2.07
C LEU A 160 -18.82 -15.92 1.43
N ARG A 161 -19.39 -16.05 0.23
CA ARG A 161 -19.41 -17.31 -0.54
C ARG A 161 -18.01 -17.78 -0.93
N TRP A 162 -17.09 -16.86 -1.22
CA TRP A 162 -15.70 -17.17 -1.54
C TRP A 162 -14.87 -17.51 -0.30
N LEU A 163 -14.87 -16.65 0.72
CA LEU A 163 -14.01 -16.75 1.90
C LEU A 163 -14.47 -17.81 2.93
N GLY A 164 -15.77 -18.08 2.98
CA GLY A 164 -16.41 -18.88 4.03
C GLY A 164 -16.74 -18.08 5.29
N LEU A 165 -17.70 -18.57 6.09
CA LEU A 165 -18.25 -17.87 7.27
C LEU A 165 -17.18 -17.57 8.34
N HIS A 166 -16.42 -18.58 8.76
CA HIS A 166 -15.44 -18.44 9.84
C HIS A 166 -14.35 -17.42 9.50
N THR A 167 -13.81 -17.51 8.29
CA THR A 167 -12.83 -16.55 7.75
C THR A 167 -13.39 -15.13 7.68
N PHE A 168 -14.61 -14.99 7.17
CA PHE A 168 -15.26 -13.70 6.99
C PHE A 168 -15.46 -12.96 8.32
N ILE A 169 -15.92 -13.67 9.35
CA ILE A 169 -16.15 -13.11 10.69
C ILE A 169 -14.84 -12.74 11.39
N ARG A 170 -13.79 -13.55 11.21
CA ARG A 170 -12.47 -13.27 11.82
C ARG A 170 -11.77 -12.08 11.17
N HIS A 171 -12.08 -11.79 9.90
CA HIS A 171 -11.45 -10.71 9.17
C HIS A 171 -12.01 -9.33 9.58
N ARG A 172 -11.23 -8.59 10.39
CA ARG A 172 -11.62 -7.31 11.00
C ARG A 172 -12.19 -6.29 10.00
N ARG A 173 -11.57 -6.15 8.82
CA ARG A 173 -11.96 -5.13 7.83
C ARG A 173 -13.35 -5.37 7.25
N THR A 174 -13.67 -6.61 6.90
CA THR A 174 -15.02 -6.98 6.39
C THR A 174 -16.07 -6.82 7.48
N MET A 175 -15.73 -7.10 8.74
CA MET A 175 -16.64 -6.87 9.87
C MET A 175 -16.93 -5.39 10.12
N VAL A 176 -15.93 -4.51 10.03
CA VAL A 176 -16.16 -3.06 10.11
C VAL A 176 -17.02 -2.58 8.93
N LYS A 177 -16.72 -3.00 7.69
CA LYS A 177 -17.56 -2.67 6.50
C LYS A 177 -19.01 -3.13 6.69
N THR A 178 -19.22 -4.34 7.23
CA THR A 178 -20.56 -4.90 7.49
C THR A 178 -21.30 -4.11 8.58
N SER A 179 -20.60 -3.70 9.64
CA SER A 179 -21.18 -2.91 10.73
C SER A 179 -21.60 -1.51 10.25
N VAL A 180 -20.74 -0.84 9.47
CA VAL A 180 -21.05 0.46 8.86
C VAL A 180 -22.22 0.34 7.89
N LEU A 181 -22.26 -0.71 7.07
CA LEU A 181 -23.39 -0.99 6.18
C LEU A 181 -24.70 -1.14 6.95
N ALA A 182 -24.72 -1.90 8.05
CA ALA A 182 -25.93 -2.09 8.85
C ALA A 182 -26.46 -0.77 9.42
N VAL A 183 -25.56 0.07 9.98
CA VAL A 183 -25.93 1.39 10.51
C VAL A 183 -26.49 2.29 9.41
N GLN A 184 -25.82 2.38 8.25
CA GLN A 184 -26.29 3.21 7.14
C GLN A 184 -27.60 2.71 6.54
N PHE A 185 -27.81 1.39 6.47
CA PHE A 185 -29.05 0.81 5.95
C PHE A 185 -30.26 1.16 6.84
N VAL A 186 -30.09 1.04 8.17
CA VAL A 186 -31.13 1.44 9.13
C VAL A 186 -31.43 2.93 9.01
N GLU A 187 -30.39 3.78 8.93
CA GLU A 187 -30.57 5.23 8.81
C GLU A 187 -31.25 5.65 7.51
N ALA A 188 -30.90 5.02 6.38
CA ALA A 188 -31.54 5.24 5.10
C ALA A 188 -33.04 4.93 5.15
N ILE A 189 -33.43 3.82 5.79
CA ILE A 189 -34.84 3.47 6.02
C ILE A 189 -35.53 4.53 6.90
N VAL A 190 -34.89 4.97 7.99
CA VAL A 190 -35.44 6.00 8.88
C VAL A 190 -35.68 7.32 8.13
N VAL A 191 -34.75 7.76 7.27
CA VAL A 191 -34.93 8.95 6.44
C VAL A 191 -36.07 8.77 5.45
N LEU A 192 -36.17 7.59 4.83
CA LEU A 192 -37.23 7.26 3.87
C LEU A 192 -38.62 7.19 4.52
N VAL A 193 -38.73 6.75 5.78
CA VAL A 193 -40.02 6.72 6.48
C VAL A 193 -40.40 8.11 7.01
N ARG A 194 -39.45 8.81 7.63
CA ARG A 194 -39.73 10.08 8.31
C ARG A 194 -39.83 11.27 7.35
N GLN A 195 -39.28 11.17 6.15
CA GLN A 195 -39.30 12.25 5.14
C GLN A 195 -38.66 13.55 5.60
N ALA A 196 -37.78 13.45 6.60
CA ALA A 196 -36.99 14.55 7.10
C ALA A 196 -35.57 14.07 7.35
N SER A 197 -34.58 14.80 6.85
CA SER A 197 -33.17 14.54 7.19
C SER A 197 -32.90 14.96 8.63
N HIS A 198 -32.33 14.05 9.44
CA HIS A 198 -31.70 14.42 10.71
C HIS A 198 -30.20 14.70 10.47
N VAL A 199 -29.47 15.02 11.54
CA VAL A 199 -28.01 15.11 11.49
C VAL A 199 -27.44 13.71 11.22
N ARG A 200 -26.94 13.50 10.01
CA ARG A 200 -26.46 12.20 9.53
C ARG A 200 -24.92 12.14 9.58
N VAL A 201 -24.36 11.99 10.78
CA VAL A 201 -22.89 11.94 10.99
C VAL A 201 -22.27 10.68 10.37
N THR A 202 -23.03 9.59 10.31
CA THR A 202 -22.61 8.28 9.79
C THR A 202 -22.19 8.30 8.32
N ARG A 203 -22.59 9.34 7.55
CA ARG A 203 -22.16 9.54 6.15
C ARG A 203 -20.64 9.64 6.03
N ALA A 204 -19.95 10.18 7.04
CA ALA A 204 -18.49 10.26 7.07
C ALA A 204 -17.82 8.87 7.00
N LEU A 205 -18.52 7.81 7.45
CA LEU A 205 -18.04 6.44 7.39
C LEU A 205 -18.11 5.84 5.98
N ARG A 206 -18.81 6.44 5.01
CA ARG A 206 -18.91 5.96 3.61
C ARG A 206 -17.55 5.83 2.93
N CYS A 207 -16.55 6.61 3.36
CA CYS A 207 -15.17 6.49 2.89
C CYS A 207 -14.62 5.06 3.00
N ILE A 208 -15.11 4.25 3.95
CA ILE A 208 -14.69 2.85 4.09
C ILE A 208 -15.02 2.02 2.85
N PHE A 209 -16.14 2.30 2.17
CA PHE A 209 -16.55 1.55 0.98
C PHE A 209 -15.57 1.77 -0.17
N LEU A 210 -15.07 3.00 -0.33
CA LEU A 210 -14.04 3.32 -1.34
C LEU A 210 -12.67 2.75 -0.97
N VAL A 211 -12.26 2.87 0.30
CA VAL A 211 -10.95 2.36 0.76
C VAL A 211 -10.88 0.83 0.70
N ASP A 212 -12.00 0.12 0.86
CA ASP A 212 -12.06 -1.34 0.76
C ASP A 212 -12.06 -1.85 -0.70
N CYS A 213 -12.30 -1.00 -1.70
CA CYS A 213 -12.26 -1.38 -3.12
C CYS A 213 -10.90 -1.95 -3.54
N ARG A 214 -10.93 -2.86 -4.51
CA ARG A 214 -9.71 -3.50 -5.04
C ARG A 214 -8.74 -2.52 -5.73
N TYR A 215 -9.25 -1.56 -6.51
CA TYR A 215 -8.43 -0.55 -7.20
C TYR A 215 -7.77 0.42 -6.22
N CYS A 216 -8.44 0.74 -5.10
CA CYS A 216 -7.95 1.63 -4.05
C CYS A 216 -7.02 0.91 -3.05
N GLY A 217 -6.47 -0.26 -3.41
CA GLY A 217 -5.56 -1.01 -2.55
C GLY A 217 -4.30 -0.23 -2.15
N GLY A 218 -3.77 0.62 -3.04
CA GLY A 218 -2.66 1.53 -2.72
C GLY A 218 -3.03 2.56 -1.65
N VAL A 219 -4.17 3.26 -1.83
CA VAL A 219 -4.70 4.22 -0.85
C VAL A 219 -4.89 3.56 0.51
N ARG A 220 -5.47 2.35 0.54
CA ARG A 220 -5.64 1.56 1.77
C ARG A 220 -4.32 1.24 2.45
N ARG A 221 -3.29 0.85 1.68
CA ARG A 221 -1.95 0.54 2.22
C ARG A 221 -1.32 1.79 2.83
N ASN A 222 -1.42 2.93 2.15
CA ASN A 222 -0.90 4.21 2.63
C ASN A 222 -1.61 4.69 3.90
N LEU A 223 -2.95 4.64 3.95
CA LEU A 223 -3.72 4.99 5.15
C LEU A 223 -3.33 4.09 6.35
N ARG A 224 -3.20 2.79 6.13
CA ARG A 224 -2.72 1.86 7.17
C ARG A 224 -1.31 2.18 7.62
N GLN A 225 -0.41 2.58 6.72
CA GLN A 225 0.94 3.01 7.07
C GLN A 225 0.90 4.22 8.00
N ILE A 226 0.14 5.25 7.67
CA ILE A 226 -0.03 6.46 8.48
C ILE A 226 -0.53 6.12 9.90
N PHE A 227 -1.55 5.27 10.02
CA PHE A 227 -2.07 4.88 11.34
C PHE A 227 -1.11 3.99 12.13
N GLN A 228 -0.32 3.15 11.47
CA GLN A 228 0.68 2.31 12.14
C GLN A 228 1.94 3.07 12.56
N SER A 229 2.24 4.20 11.92
CA SER A 229 3.30 5.13 12.36
C SER A 229 2.83 6.12 13.42
N LEU A 230 1.54 6.13 13.78
CA LEU A 230 0.99 7.04 14.77
C LEU A 230 1.44 6.76 16.22
N PRO A 231 1.65 5.50 16.69
CA PRO A 231 2.01 5.26 18.09
C PRO A 231 3.30 5.96 18.55
N PRO A 232 4.45 5.87 17.84
CA PRO A 232 5.66 6.60 18.23
C PRO A 232 5.49 8.13 18.22
N PHE A 233 4.62 8.64 17.35
CA PHE A 233 4.28 10.06 17.28
C PHE A 233 3.57 10.55 18.55
N MET A 234 2.75 9.70 19.20
CA MET A 234 1.99 10.10 20.39
C MET A 234 2.89 10.44 21.58
N ASP A 235 4.03 9.77 21.74
CA ASP A 235 4.94 9.99 22.88
C ASP A 235 5.58 11.38 22.83
N ILE A 236 6.03 11.80 21.65
CA ILE A 236 6.64 13.13 21.46
C ILE A 236 5.56 14.21 21.37
N LEU A 237 4.40 13.91 20.79
CA LEU A 237 3.25 14.83 20.85
C LEU A 237 2.85 15.13 22.29
N LEU A 238 2.87 14.13 23.18
CA LEU A 238 2.62 14.34 24.60
C LEU A 238 3.66 15.28 25.23
N LEU A 239 4.94 15.11 24.89
CA LEU A 239 6.02 15.99 25.35
C LEU A 239 5.81 17.44 24.86
N LEU A 240 5.45 17.62 23.59
CA LEU A 240 5.13 18.92 23.02
C LEU A 240 3.96 19.59 23.76
N LEU A 241 2.85 18.87 23.93
CA LEU A 241 1.68 19.40 24.65
C LEU A 241 1.99 19.71 26.11
N PHE A 242 2.88 18.94 26.75
CA PHE A 242 3.33 19.17 28.12
C PHE A 242 4.07 20.52 28.26
N PHE A 243 5.05 20.79 27.39
CA PHE A 243 5.75 22.09 27.40
C PHE A 243 4.80 23.24 27.06
N MET A 244 3.86 23.03 26.14
CA MET A 244 2.90 24.05 25.74
C MET A 244 2.01 24.46 26.91
N ILE A 245 1.56 23.49 27.72
CA ILE A 245 0.77 23.76 28.92
C ILE A 245 1.59 24.53 29.96
N ILE A 246 2.86 24.18 30.17
CA ILE A 246 3.74 24.92 31.09
C ILE A 246 3.89 26.38 30.66
N PHE A 247 4.19 26.62 29.38
CA PHE A 247 4.29 27.98 28.84
C PHE A 247 2.94 28.71 28.86
N ALA A 248 1.82 28.02 28.68
CA ALA A 248 0.49 28.63 28.76
C ALA A 248 0.18 29.11 30.18
N ILE A 249 0.49 28.30 31.20
CA ILE A 249 0.33 28.69 32.61
C ILE A 249 1.25 29.88 32.94
N LEU A 250 2.51 29.83 32.49
CA LEU A 250 3.48 30.91 32.71
C LEU A 250 3.05 32.20 32.00
N GLY A 251 2.64 32.11 30.74
CA GLY A 251 2.17 33.25 29.94
C GLY A 251 0.89 33.86 30.50
N PHE A 252 -0.05 33.03 30.96
CA PHE A 252 -1.23 33.48 31.69
C PHE A 252 -0.84 34.27 32.94
N TYR A 253 0.03 33.72 33.79
CA TYR A 253 0.50 34.41 34.99
C TYR A 253 1.21 35.75 34.67
N LEU A 254 2.02 35.78 33.60
CA LEU A 254 2.86 36.93 33.27
C LEU A 254 2.08 38.07 32.57
N PHE A 255 1.10 37.74 31.74
CA PHE A 255 0.46 38.70 30.83
C PHE A 255 -1.03 38.94 31.10
N SER A 256 -1.72 38.08 31.86
CA SER A 256 -3.13 38.27 32.26
C SER A 256 -3.44 39.61 32.95
N PRO A 257 -2.53 40.22 33.74
CA PRO A 257 -2.79 41.53 34.35
C PRO A 257 -2.92 42.70 33.34
N ASN A 258 -2.67 42.47 32.04
CA ASN A 258 -2.84 43.48 31.02
C ASN A 258 -4.26 43.45 30.42
N PRO A 259 -5.15 44.40 30.73
CA PRO A 259 -6.50 44.41 30.19
C PRO A 259 -6.54 44.68 28.67
N SER A 260 -5.46 45.19 28.09
CA SER A 260 -5.31 45.41 26.65
C SER A 260 -4.83 44.17 25.89
N ASP A 261 -4.49 43.07 26.58
CA ASP A 261 -4.05 41.81 25.97
C ASP A 261 -5.22 40.81 25.90
N PRO A 262 -5.82 40.57 24.71
CA PRO A 262 -6.89 39.60 24.58
C PRO A 262 -6.39 38.15 24.65
N TYR A 263 -5.11 37.89 24.37
CA TYR A 263 -4.56 36.56 24.15
C TYR A 263 -4.36 35.77 25.45
N PHE A 264 -3.85 36.43 26.50
CA PHE A 264 -3.53 35.81 27.80
C PHE A 264 -4.55 36.13 28.90
N SER A 265 -5.80 36.45 28.53
CA SER A 265 -6.86 36.86 29.45
C SER A 265 -7.38 35.72 30.33
N THR A 266 -7.42 34.48 29.82
CA THR A 266 -7.82 33.25 30.53
C THR A 266 -6.85 32.12 30.22
N LEU A 267 -6.86 31.06 31.04
CA LEU A 267 -6.00 29.90 30.81
C LEU A 267 -6.31 29.21 29.46
N GLU A 268 -7.58 29.05 29.10
CA GLU A 268 -8.00 28.48 27.81
C GLU A 268 -7.51 29.34 26.64
N SER A 269 -7.70 30.66 26.72
CA SER A 269 -7.22 31.59 25.68
C SER A 269 -5.70 31.55 25.53
N SER A 270 -4.98 31.39 26.65
CA SER A 270 -3.51 31.28 26.64
C SER A 270 -3.05 29.99 25.94
N ILE A 271 -3.69 28.87 26.24
CA ILE A 271 -3.41 27.58 25.58
C ILE A 271 -3.67 27.68 24.08
N VAL A 272 -4.81 28.21 23.66
CA VAL A 272 -5.15 28.37 22.23
C VAL A 272 -4.18 29.34 21.55
N SER A 273 -3.85 30.47 22.19
CA SER A 273 -2.94 31.47 21.62
C SER A 273 -1.53 30.91 21.40
N LEU A 274 -1.03 30.09 22.33
CA LEU A 274 0.25 29.40 22.16
C LEU A 274 0.17 28.26 21.16
N PHE A 275 -0.91 27.49 21.11
CA PHE A 275 -1.11 26.47 20.07
C PHE A 275 -1.11 27.07 18.66
N VAL A 276 -1.72 28.25 18.48
CA VAL A 276 -1.66 28.98 17.20
C VAL A 276 -0.25 29.54 16.96
N LEU A 277 0.44 30.03 17.99
CA LEU A 277 1.82 30.51 17.91
C LEU A 277 2.82 29.40 17.54
N LEU A 278 2.58 28.15 17.97
CA LEU A 278 3.38 26.98 17.55
C LEU A 278 3.42 26.83 16.03
N THR A 279 2.33 27.21 15.34
CA THR A 279 2.24 27.21 13.87
C THR A 279 2.65 28.55 13.26
N THR A 280 3.10 29.51 14.07
CA THR A 280 3.50 30.88 13.71
C THR A 280 2.41 31.71 13.03
N ALA A 281 1.15 31.30 13.11
CA ALA A 281 0.06 31.92 12.36
C ALA A 281 -0.38 33.28 12.92
N ASN A 282 -0.12 33.55 14.19
CA ASN A 282 -0.47 34.79 14.90
C ASN A 282 0.77 35.58 15.37
N PHE A 283 1.96 35.29 14.84
CA PHE A 283 3.17 36.07 15.10
C PHE A 283 3.31 37.19 14.04
N PRO A 284 3.53 38.46 14.41
CA PRO A 284 3.89 38.98 15.74
C PRO A 284 2.70 39.38 16.64
N ASP A 285 1.47 39.34 16.13
CA ASP A 285 0.28 39.92 16.77
C ASP A 285 0.04 39.48 18.22
N VAL A 286 0.29 38.20 18.54
CA VAL A 286 0.15 37.65 19.90
C VAL A 286 1.16 38.24 20.91
N MET A 287 2.31 38.71 20.42
CA MET A 287 3.38 39.29 21.24
C MET A 287 3.20 40.80 21.45
N MET A 288 2.59 41.50 20.48
CA MET A 288 2.60 42.97 20.44
C MET A 288 2.02 43.67 21.68
N PRO A 289 0.88 43.26 22.28
CA PRO A 289 0.35 43.90 23.48
C PRO A 289 1.31 43.81 24.68
N SER A 290 1.96 42.65 24.82
CA SER A 290 2.92 42.39 25.89
C SER A 290 4.27 43.08 25.65
N TYR A 291 4.72 43.16 24.40
CA TYR A 291 5.94 43.87 23.99
C TYR A 291 5.82 45.39 24.13
N SER A 292 4.68 45.97 23.76
CA SER A 292 4.42 47.40 23.89
C SER A 292 4.45 47.88 25.34
N ARG A 293 4.15 47.01 26.31
CA ARG A 293 4.19 47.32 27.74
C ARG A 293 5.60 47.19 28.31
N ASN A 294 6.32 46.13 27.92
CA ASN A 294 7.70 45.91 28.32
C ASN A 294 8.46 45.23 27.18
N PRO A 295 9.52 45.84 26.62
CA PRO A 295 10.27 45.24 25.53
C PRO A 295 10.90 43.89 25.91
N TRP A 296 11.16 43.64 27.21
CA TRP A 296 11.70 42.36 27.68
C TRP A 296 10.71 41.19 27.57
N SER A 297 9.41 41.45 27.39
CA SER A 297 8.41 40.41 27.15
C SER A 297 8.71 39.59 25.88
N CYS A 298 9.48 40.13 24.91
CA CYS A 298 9.90 39.38 23.73
C CYS A 298 10.68 38.11 24.07
N VAL A 299 11.40 38.09 25.21
CA VAL A 299 12.21 36.95 25.65
C VAL A 299 11.33 35.72 25.85
N PHE A 300 10.13 35.87 26.41
CA PHE A 300 9.18 34.77 26.57
C PHE A 300 8.86 34.10 25.23
N PHE A 301 8.49 34.90 24.21
CA PHE A 301 8.11 34.40 22.89
C PHE A 301 9.30 33.83 22.11
N ILE A 302 10.49 34.45 22.23
CA ILE A 302 11.72 33.95 21.59
C ILE A 302 12.11 32.60 22.19
N VAL A 303 12.09 32.46 23.51
CA VAL A 303 12.40 31.18 24.19
C VAL A 303 11.35 30.13 23.84
N TYR A 304 10.06 30.49 23.84
CA TYR A 304 8.96 29.60 23.43
C TYR A 304 9.18 29.06 22.01
N LEU A 305 9.41 29.94 21.02
CA LEU A 305 9.65 29.52 19.63
C LEU A 305 10.95 28.72 19.47
N SER A 306 12.00 29.08 20.20
CA SER A 306 13.27 28.34 20.16
C SER A 306 13.10 26.90 20.65
N ILE A 307 12.39 26.70 21.75
CA ILE A 307 12.18 25.39 22.35
C ILE A 307 11.10 24.61 21.61
N GLU A 308 9.91 25.15 21.41
CA GLU A 308 8.80 24.36 20.84
C GLU A 308 8.90 24.19 19.33
N LEU A 309 9.12 25.27 18.59
CA LEU A 309 9.12 25.22 17.13
C LEU A 309 10.45 24.68 16.59
N TYR A 310 11.58 25.25 17.00
CA TYR A 310 12.87 24.86 16.39
C TYR A 310 13.47 23.60 16.98
N PHE A 311 13.27 23.34 18.28
CA PHE A 311 13.82 22.14 18.90
C PHE A 311 12.81 20.98 18.89
N ILE A 312 11.68 21.09 19.60
CA ILE A 312 10.73 19.98 19.79
C ILE A 312 10.05 19.57 18.47
N MET A 313 9.52 20.51 17.67
CA MET A 313 8.83 20.15 16.42
C MET A 313 9.77 19.54 15.37
N ASN A 314 11.02 20.02 15.27
CA ASN A 314 12.00 19.41 14.37
C ASN A 314 12.46 18.02 14.86
N LEU A 315 12.61 17.84 16.17
CA LEU A 315 12.88 16.53 16.76
C LEU A 315 11.72 15.56 16.52
N LEU A 316 10.47 16.02 16.68
CA LEU A 316 9.26 15.27 16.37
C LEU A 316 9.26 14.81 14.92
N LEU A 317 9.53 15.71 13.97
CA LEU A 317 9.58 15.37 12.54
C LEU A 317 10.64 14.32 12.25
N ALA A 318 11.84 14.44 12.85
CA ALA A 318 12.93 13.48 12.67
C ALA A 318 12.55 12.08 13.16
N VAL A 319 12.02 11.95 14.37
CA VAL A 319 11.63 10.63 14.93
C VAL A 319 10.45 10.01 14.15
N VAL A 320 9.48 10.83 13.73
CA VAL A 320 8.37 10.36 12.87
C VAL A 320 8.89 9.85 11.54
N PHE A 321 9.86 10.53 10.94
CA PHE A 321 10.45 10.12 9.67
C PHE A 321 11.22 8.80 9.79
N ASP A 322 12.06 8.66 10.82
CA ASP A 322 12.83 7.42 11.05
C ASP A 322 11.90 6.22 11.31
N THR A 323 10.89 6.41 12.17
CA THR A 323 9.90 5.35 12.46
C THR A 323 9.05 4.99 11.24
N PHE A 324 8.68 5.98 10.42
CA PHE A 324 7.97 5.76 9.17
C PHE A 324 8.81 4.94 8.18
N ASN A 325 10.08 5.30 7.99
CA ASN A 325 11.02 4.58 7.11
C ASN A 325 11.22 3.12 7.56
N ASP A 326 11.34 2.87 8.86
CA ASP A 326 11.46 1.52 9.39
C ASP A 326 10.21 0.67 9.14
N ILE A 327 9.03 1.25 9.32
CA ILE A 327 7.74 0.60 9.01
C ILE A 327 7.65 0.31 7.51
N GLU A 328 8.04 1.25 6.66
CA GLU A 328 8.04 1.08 5.21
C GLU A 328 9.00 -0.04 4.78
N LYS A 329 10.23 -0.05 5.31
CA LYS A 329 11.24 -1.08 5.05
C LYS A 329 10.76 -2.46 5.47
N ARG A 330 10.16 -2.61 6.67
CA ARG A 330 9.59 -3.88 7.14
C ARG A 330 8.44 -4.34 6.24
N LYS A 331 7.56 -3.43 5.82
CA LYS A 331 6.45 -3.74 4.90
C LYS A 331 6.95 -4.17 3.52
N PHE A 332 7.91 -3.46 2.96
CA PHE A 332 8.52 -3.81 1.69
C PHE A 332 9.17 -5.20 1.74
N LYS A 333 9.92 -5.50 2.81
CA LYS A 333 10.48 -6.84 3.06
C LYS A 333 9.38 -7.91 3.12
N SER A 334 8.30 -7.68 3.88
CA SER A 334 7.18 -8.62 3.99
C SER A 334 6.51 -8.88 2.63
N LEU A 335 6.27 -7.82 1.83
CA LEU A 335 5.70 -7.93 0.48
C LEU A 335 6.59 -8.75 -0.47
N LEU A 336 7.90 -8.54 -0.43
CA LEU A 336 8.84 -9.32 -1.24
C LEU A 336 8.87 -10.80 -0.82
N LEU A 337 8.86 -11.08 0.49
CA LEU A 337 8.79 -12.46 0.99
C LEU A 337 7.48 -13.16 0.60
N HIS A 338 6.37 -12.43 0.64
CA HIS A 338 5.07 -12.95 0.21
C HIS A 338 5.02 -13.25 -1.30
N LYS A 339 5.57 -12.36 -2.14
CA LYS A 339 5.77 -12.65 -3.57
C LYS A 339 6.67 -13.87 -3.79
N ARG A 340 7.76 -13.98 -3.03
CA ARG A 340 8.70 -15.09 -3.15
C ARG A 340 8.07 -16.43 -2.80
N THR A 341 7.23 -16.48 -1.76
CA THR A 341 6.50 -17.69 -1.37
C THR A 341 5.46 -18.09 -2.41
N ALA A 342 4.72 -17.14 -3.00
CA ALA A 342 3.84 -17.41 -4.15
C ALA A 342 4.60 -18.06 -5.32
N ILE A 343 5.77 -17.52 -5.66
CA ILE A 343 6.63 -18.08 -6.72
C ILE A 343 7.06 -19.51 -6.39
N GLN A 344 7.42 -19.79 -5.13
CA GLN A 344 7.79 -21.15 -4.71
C GLN A 344 6.63 -22.14 -4.81
N HIS A 345 5.41 -21.74 -4.43
CA HIS A 345 4.21 -22.56 -4.61
C HIS A 345 3.92 -22.82 -6.09
N ALA A 346 3.94 -21.78 -6.92
CA ALA A 346 3.77 -21.91 -8.37
C ALA A 346 4.86 -22.80 -9.01
N TYR A 347 6.12 -22.64 -8.60
CA TYR A 347 7.25 -23.44 -9.09
C TYR A 347 7.05 -24.92 -8.78
N ARG A 348 6.65 -25.25 -7.55
CA ARG A 348 6.38 -26.64 -7.13
C ARG A 348 5.26 -27.30 -7.94
N LEU A 349 4.22 -26.54 -8.32
CA LEU A 349 3.10 -27.03 -9.14
C LEU A 349 3.49 -27.27 -10.62
N LEU A 350 4.47 -26.53 -11.13
CA LEU A 350 4.88 -26.58 -12.53
C LEU A 350 5.97 -27.62 -12.83
N ILE A 351 6.62 -28.15 -11.79
CA ILE A 351 7.64 -29.19 -11.95
C ILE A 351 6.97 -30.57 -12.07
N SER A 352 7.54 -31.43 -12.93
CA SER A 352 7.14 -32.84 -13.01
C SER A 352 7.57 -33.61 -11.76
N GLN A 353 6.62 -34.27 -11.09
CA GLN A 353 6.88 -35.15 -9.94
C GLN A 353 7.87 -36.28 -10.23
N ARG A 354 8.01 -36.69 -11.50
CA ARG A 354 8.87 -37.81 -11.90
C ARG A 354 10.35 -37.43 -12.05
N ARG A 355 10.67 -36.17 -12.38
CA ARG A 355 12.04 -35.64 -12.49
C ARG A 355 12.05 -34.12 -12.25
N PRO A 356 12.40 -33.66 -11.05
CA PRO A 356 12.44 -32.24 -10.74
C PRO A 356 13.69 -31.56 -11.28
N ALA A 357 13.77 -31.39 -12.61
CA ALA A 357 14.90 -30.76 -13.27
C ALA A 357 14.69 -29.24 -13.52
N GLY A 358 13.44 -28.77 -13.49
CA GLY A 358 13.07 -27.37 -13.72
C GLY A 358 11.79 -27.23 -14.55
N ILE A 359 11.39 -26.00 -14.86
CA ILE A 359 10.18 -25.71 -15.66
C ILE A 359 10.57 -25.73 -17.15
N SER A 360 9.94 -26.60 -17.95
CA SER A 360 10.14 -26.57 -19.40
C SER A 360 9.29 -25.47 -20.05
N TYR A 361 9.64 -25.11 -21.29
CA TYR A 361 8.88 -24.13 -22.07
C TYR A 361 7.39 -24.50 -22.17
N ARG A 362 7.03 -25.78 -22.27
CA ARG A 362 5.63 -26.22 -22.34
C ARG A 362 4.84 -25.87 -21.07
N GLN A 363 5.44 -26.06 -19.88
CA GLN A 363 4.76 -25.70 -18.63
C GLN A 363 4.69 -24.19 -18.45
N PHE A 364 5.76 -23.46 -18.80
CA PHE A 364 5.77 -22.01 -18.78
C PHE A 364 4.72 -21.42 -19.73
N GLU A 365 4.58 -21.99 -20.93
CA GLU A 365 3.58 -21.61 -21.89
C GLU A 365 2.16 -21.80 -21.33
N GLY A 366 1.91 -22.94 -20.69
CA GLY A 366 0.65 -23.25 -20.02
C GLY A 366 0.31 -22.24 -18.92
N LEU A 367 1.28 -21.93 -18.06
CA LEU A 367 1.14 -20.90 -17.02
C LEU A 367 0.76 -19.54 -17.62
N MET A 368 1.50 -19.08 -18.64
CA MET A 368 1.30 -17.74 -19.20
C MET A 368 -0.05 -17.56 -19.90
N ARG A 369 -0.68 -18.64 -20.37
CA ARG A 369 -2.04 -18.59 -20.92
C ARG A 369 -3.08 -18.17 -19.88
N PHE A 370 -2.90 -18.57 -18.61
CA PHE A 370 -3.81 -18.20 -17.52
C PHE A 370 -3.36 -16.93 -16.79
N TYR A 371 -2.05 -16.77 -16.56
CA TYR A 371 -1.52 -15.61 -15.84
C TYR A 371 -1.62 -14.31 -16.65
N LYS A 372 -1.29 -14.35 -17.96
CA LYS A 372 -1.39 -13.20 -18.89
C LYS A 372 -2.00 -13.62 -20.25
N PRO A 373 -3.32 -13.81 -20.34
CA PRO A 373 -3.98 -14.38 -21.52
C PRO A 373 -3.84 -13.55 -22.80
N ARG A 374 -3.64 -12.23 -22.68
CA ARG A 374 -3.50 -11.30 -23.83
C ARG A 374 -2.12 -11.33 -24.49
N MET A 375 -1.19 -12.13 -23.97
CA MET A 375 0.19 -12.18 -24.43
C MET A 375 0.37 -13.08 -25.66
N SER A 376 1.03 -12.57 -26.70
CA SER A 376 1.28 -13.33 -27.92
C SER A 376 2.26 -14.49 -27.67
N ALA A 377 2.25 -15.51 -28.55
CA ALA A 377 3.15 -16.65 -28.43
C ALA A 377 4.65 -16.24 -28.51
N GLY A 378 4.97 -15.25 -29.36
CA GLY A 378 6.33 -14.73 -29.47
C GLY A 378 6.80 -14.01 -28.20
N GLU A 379 5.94 -13.19 -27.59
CA GLU A 379 6.24 -12.55 -26.31
C GLU A 379 6.42 -13.58 -25.18
N ARG A 380 5.60 -14.65 -25.15
CA ARG A 380 5.74 -15.75 -24.19
C ARG A 380 7.10 -16.45 -24.33
N TYR A 381 7.56 -16.67 -25.56
CA TYR A 381 8.91 -17.22 -25.79
C TYR A 381 10.02 -16.24 -25.37
N LEU A 382 9.89 -14.96 -25.68
CA LEU A 382 10.88 -13.94 -25.31
C LEU A 382 11.00 -13.78 -23.79
N THR A 383 9.87 -13.81 -23.07
CA THR A 383 9.89 -13.82 -21.60
C THR A 383 10.55 -15.07 -21.05
N PHE A 384 10.20 -16.26 -21.53
CA PHE A 384 10.88 -17.49 -21.12
C PHE A 384 12.40 -17.40 -21.30
N LYS A 385 12.83 -16.91 -22.48
CA LYS A 385 14.26 -16.73 -22.79
C LYS A 385 14.92 -15.68 -21.90
N ALA A 386 14.21 -14.61 -21.54
CA ALA A 386 14.73 -13.54 -20.69
C ALA A 386 14.82 -13.94 -19.21
N LEU A 387 13.93 -14.80 -18.72
CA LEU A 387 14.07 -15.42 -17.40
C LEU A 387 15.27 -16.37 -17.35
N ASN A 388 15.55 -17.08 -18.45
CA ASN A 388 16.58 -18.11 -18.49
C ASN A 388 18.01 -17.54 -18.57
N GLN A 389 18.59 -17.23 -17.40
CA GLN A 389 19.99 -16.76 -17.31
C GLN A 389 21.00 -17.91 -17.42
N SER A 390 20.59 -19.14 -17.08
CA SER A 390 21.45 -20.32 -17.05
C SER A 390 21.74 -20.95 -18.42
N ASN A 391 21.09 -20.48 -19.50
CA ASN A 391 21.15 -21.06 -20.85
C ASN A 391 20.81 -22.56 -20.93
N THR A 392 20.15 -23.12 -19.91
CA THR A 392 19.68 -24.51 -19.91
C THR A 392 18.27 -24.57 -20.52
N PRO A 393 17.79 -25.71 -21.05
CA PRO A 393 16.43 -25.79 -21.61
C PRO A 393 15.31 -25.68 -20.56
N LEU A 394 15.65 -25.52 -19.27
CA LEU A 394 14.74 -25.51 -18.14
C LEU A 394 14.96 -24.25 -17.29
N LEU A 395 13.91 -23.74 -16.66
CA LEU A 395 14.05 -22.66 -15.67
C LEU A 395 14.30 -23.24 -14.28
N SER A 396 15.38 -22.80 -13.65
CA SER A 396 15.65 -23.06 -12.24
C SER A 396 14.77 -22.18 -11.34
N LEU A 397 14.66 -22.51 -10.05
CA LEU A 397 13.95 -21.65 -9.10
C LEU A 397 14.58 -20.25 -8.99
N LYS A 398 15.91 -20.15 -9.16
CA LYS A 398 16.63 -18.87 -9.13
C LYS A 398 16.21 -17.99 -10.31
N ASP A 399 16.17 -18.56 -11.51
CA ASP A 399 15.70 -17.88 -12.73
C ASP A 399 14.22 -17.46 -12.61
N PHE A 400 13.41 -18.29 -11.94
CA PHE A 400 11.97 -18.06 -11.81
C PHE A 400 11.59 -16.99 -10.77
N TYR A 401 12.50 -16.57 -9.89
CA TYR A 401 12.22 -15.49 -8.92
C TYR A 401 11.92 -14.14 -9.58
N ASP A 402 12.49 -13.88 -10.75
CA ASP A 402 12.33 -12.61 -11.47
C ASP A 402 11.07 -12.58 -12.37
N ILE A 403 10.16 -13.56 -12.24
CA ILE A 403 8.95 -13.66 -13.07
C ILE A 403 8.10 -12.39 -13.05
N TYR A 404 7.92 -11.75 -11.89
CA TYR A 404 7.10 -10.54 -11.79
C TYR A 404 7.67 -9.37 -12.60
N GLU A 405 9.00 -9.22 -12.61
CA GLU A 405 9.68 -8.14 -13.31
C GLU A 405 9.68 -8.39 -14.82
N VAL A 406 10.10 -9.60 -15.24
CA VAL A 406 10.24 -9.92 -16.66
C VAL A 406 8.89 -10.08 -17.35
N ALA A 407 7.89 -10.67 -16.68
CA ALA A 407 6.56 -10.81 -17.26
C ALA A 407 5.83 -9.46 -17.43
N ALA A 408 6.24 -8.41 -16.71
CA ALA A 408 5.69 -7.06 -16.85
C ALA A 408 6.21 -6.30 -18.08
N LEU A 409 7.33 -6.75 -18.66
CA LEU A 409 7.94 -6.10 -19.81
C LEU A 409 7.07 -6.24 -21.08
N LYS A 410 7.10 -5.18 -21.92
CA LYS A 410 6.49 -5.20 -23.25
C LYS A 410 7.58 -5.35 -24.31
N TRP A 411 7.46 -6.38 -25.15
CA TRP A 411 8.43 -6.65 -26.19
C TRP A 411 8.13 -5.81 -27.42
N LYS A 412 9.15 -5.14 -27.95
CA LYS A 412 9.08 -4.44 -29.23
C LYS A 412 10.24 -4.86 -30.10
N ALA A 413 9.96 -5.21 -31.34
CA ALA A 413 11.00 -5.44 -32.32
C ALA A 413 11.72 -4.11 -32.58
N LYS A 414 13.05 -4.11 -32.49
CA LYS A 414 13.86 -3.01 -33.00
C LYS A 414 13.80 -3.07 -34.52
N ARG A 415 13.03 -2.17 -35.13
CA ARG A 415 13.00 -2.02 -36.59
C ARG A 415 14.23 -1.21 -37.01
N ASN A 416 15.05 -1.77 -37.91
CA ASN A 416 16.21 -1.06 -38.46
C ASN A 416 15.80 0.09 -39.40
N ARG A 417 14.56 0.08 -39.90
CA ARG A 417 13.94 1.23 -40.57
C ARG A 417 13.40 2.17 -39.49
N GLU A 418 14.16 3.21 -39.20
CA GLU A 418 13.82 4.17 -38.13
C GLU A 418 12.62 5.05 -38.50
N HIS A 419 12.30 5.15 -39.80
CA HIS A 419 11.43 6.21 -40.30
C HIS A 419 10.34 5.70 -41.23
N TRP A 420 9.11 6.16 -41.00
CA TRP A 420 7.94 5.85 -41.84
C TRP A 420 8.10 6.33 -43.28
N PHE A 421 8.96 7.33 -43.51
CA PHE A 421 9.22 7.89 -44.83
C PHE A 421 10.24 7.10 -45.65
N ASP A 422 10.85 6.03 -45.10
CA ASP A 422 11.74 5.12 -45.84
C ASP A 422 11.01 4.37 -46.98
N GLU A 423 9.68 4.35 -46.96
CA GLU A 423 8.82 3.70 -47.96
C GLU A 423 8.32 4.66 -49.06
N LEU A 424 8.63 5.96 -48.96
CA LEU A 424 8.16 6.97 -49.90
C LEU A 424 9.00 7.03 -51.19
N PRO A 425 8.43 7.53 -52.31
CA PRO A 425 9.19 7.78 -53.54
C PRO A 425 10.37 8.73 -53.30
N ARG A 426 11.44 8.59 -54.10
CA ARG A 426 12.75 9.21 -53.85
C ARG A 426 12.71 10.73 -53.58
N THR A 427 11.82 11.45 -54.24
CA THR A 427 11.63 12.90 -54.03
C THR A 427 11.14 13.23 -52.63
N ALA A 428 10.08 12.56 -52.18
CA ALA A 428 9.54 12.74 -50.83
C ALA A 428 10.50 12.22 -49.74
N PHE A 429 11.20 11.11 -50.00
CA PHE A 429 12.24 10.59 -49.11
C PHE A 429 13.33 11.63 -48.81
N LEU A 430 13.84 12.32 -49.85
CA LEU A 430 14.90 13.32 -49.68
C LEU A 430 14.43 14.52 -48.83
N ILE A 431 13.19 14.97 -49.06
CA ILE A 431 12.56 16.07 -48.30
C ILE A 431 12.44 15.68 -46.82
N PHE A 432 11.83 14.54 -46.51
CA PHE A 432 11.63 14.12 -45.12
C PHE A 432 12.94 13.76 -44.42
N LYS A 433 13.94 13.26 -45.15
CA LYS A 433 15.30 13.06 -44.61
C LYS A 433 15.94 14.40 -44.22
N GLY A 434 15.81 15.44 -45.04
CA GLY A 434 16.28 16.79 -44.73
C GLY A 434 15.58 17.38 -43.50
N ILE A 435 14.25 17.26 -43.43
CA ILE A 435 13.44 17.71 -42.28
C ILE A 435 13.86 16.98 -41.00
N ASN A 436 14.06 15.65 -41.06
CA ASN A 436 14.49 14.87 -39.91
C ASN A 436 15.88 15.30 -39.39
N ILE A 437 16.82 15.62 -40.29
CA ILE A 437 18.13 16.15 -39.93
C ILE A 437 18.00 17.53 -39.26
N LEU A 438 17.16 18.39 -39.82
CA LEU A 438 16.90 19.72 -39.27
C LEU A 438 16.31 19.64 -37.85
N VAL A 439 15.26 18.83 -37.66
CA VAL A 439 14.57 18.67 -36.37
C VAL A 439 15.47 18.02 -35.32
N LYS A 440 16.33 17.06 -35.71
CA LYS A 440 17.30 16.43 -34.80
C LYS A 440 18.54 17.31 -34.54
N SER A 441 18.70 18.45 -35.22
CA SER A 441 19.84 19.34 -35.03
C SER A 441 19.78 20.04 -33.67
N LYS A 442 20.95 20.23 -33.04
CA LYS A 442 21.05 21.01 -31.79
C LYS A 442 20.60 22.46 -31.98
N ALA A 443 20.85 23.03 -33.17
CA ALA A 443 20.44 24.39 -33.50
C ALA A 443 18.91 24.58 -33.45
N PHE A 444 18.16 23.61 -33.98
CA PHE A 444 16.70 23.62 -33.90
C PHE A 444 16.18 23.51 -32.46
N GLN A 445 16.82 22.68 -31.63
CA GLN A 445 16.48 22.59 -30.20
C GLN A 445 16.72 23.92 -29.46
N TYR A 446 17.86 24.58 -29.70
CA TYR A 446 18.16 25.89 -29.11
C TYR A 446 17.24 26.99 -29.62
N PHE A 447 16.88 26.96 -30.90
CA PHE A 447 15.93 27.90 -31.49
C PHE A 447 14.55 27.79 -30.82
N MET A 448 14.01 26.58 -30.69
CA MET A 448 12.74 26.35 -29.99
C MET A 448 12.80 26.77 -28.52
N TRP A 449 13.88 26.42 -27.82
CA TRP A 449 14.09 26.83 -26.43
C TRP A 449 14.06 28.35 -26.25
N ASN A 450 14.77 29.09 -27.12
CA ASN A 450 14.80 30.55 -27.07
C ASN A 450 13.47 31.18 -27.48
N SER A 451 12.78 30.61 -28.47
CA SER A 451 11.48 31.10 -28.94
C SER A 451 10.34 30.91 -27.94
N THR A 452 10.48 30.00 -26.96
CA THR A 452 9.46 29.79 -25.91
C THR A 452 9.69 30.71 -24.69
N ARG A 453 10.80 31.46 -24.67
CA ARG A 453 11.21 32.34 -23.56
C ARG A 453 10.90 33.82 -23.80
N VAL A 454 10.47 34.17 -25.02
CA VAL A 454 9.92 35.47 -25.43
C VAL A 454 8.41 35.36 -25.40
#